data_AF-A0A8C7Q1F3-F1
#
_entry.id   AF-A0A8C7Q1F3-F1
#
_cell.length_a   1.000
_cell.length_b   1.000
_cell.length_c   1.000
_cell.angle_alpha   90.00
_cell.angle_beta   90.00
_cell.angle_gamma   90.00
#
_symmetry.space_group_name_H-M   'P 1'
#
loop_
_entity.id
_entity.type
_entity.pdbx_description
1 polymer ?
#
loop_
_entity_poly.entity_id
_entity_poly.type
_entity_poly.pdbx_seq_one_letter_code
_entity_poly.pdbx_strand_id
1 'polypeptide(L)'
;LDHSEILTELLERVCCTESKGPSLLVVKPGESLSITCKVSGYSVSDSSISFATGRVRKPAGKAIEWISHIWDDGDIYKTDSLKNMFSISRDASCNSVSFKSQSLQQDTAVYYCVRYPPQ
;
A
#
# COMPACT_ATOMS: atom_id res chain seq x y z
N LEU A 1 -28.82 -19.62 -3.34
CA LEU A 1 -27.48 -19.02 -3.25
C LEU A 1 -26.54 -20.18 -3.12
N ASP A 2 -25.84 -20.49 -4.22
CA ASP A 2 -25.10 -21.73 -4.37
C ASP A 2 -23.93 -21.77 -3.38
N HIS A 3 -23.71 -22.91 -2.73
CA HIS A 3 -22.65 -23.08 -1.73
C HIS A 3 -21.26 -22.79 -2.33
N SER A 4 -21.11 -22.90 -3.66
CA SER A 4 -19.90 -22.59 -4.43
C SER A 4 -19.65 -21.08 -4.59
N GLU A 5 -20.69 -20.24 -4.63
CA GLU A 5 -20.53 -18.76 -4.69
C GLU A 5 -20.03 -18.23 -3.34
N ILE A 6 -20.58 -18.75 -2.23
CA ILE A 6 -20.17 -18.39 -0.86
C ILE A 6 -18.71 -18.78 -0.61
N LEU A 7 -18.27 -19.95 -1.11
CA LEU A 7 -16.88 -20.38 -0.97
C LEU A 7 -15.92 -19.46 -1.75
N THR A 8 -16.34 -18.98 -2.92
CA THR A 8 -15.55 -18.05 -3.77
C THR A 8 -15.44 -16.66 -3.12
N GLU A 9 -16.53 -16.12 -2.57
CA GLU A 9 -16.51 -14.88 -1.78
C GLU A 9 -15.70 -15.00 -0.48
N LEU A 10 -15.70 -16.17 0.17
CA LEU A 10 -14.90 -16.43 1.37
C LEU A 10 -13.41 -16.60 1.04
N LEU A 11 -13.06 -17.15 -0.13
CA LEU A 11 -11.69 -17.31 -0.60
C LEU A 11 -11.01 -15.95 -0.93
N GLU A 12 -11.75 -14.93 -1.34
CA GLU A 12 -11.23 -13.56 -1.53
C GLU A 12 -10.99 -12.80 -0.21
N ARG A 13 -11.53 -13.28 0.92
CA ARG A 13 -11.47 -12.62 2.23
C ARG A 13 -10.43 -13.24 3.18
N VAL A 14 -9.62 -14.18 2.71
CA VAL A 14 -8.57 -14.81 3.52
C VAL A 14 -7.33 -13.92 3.57
N CYS A 15 -7.17 -13.19 4.67
CA CYS A 15 -6.07 -12.25 4.90
C CYS A 15 -4.73 -12.90 5.28
N CYS A 16 -4.35 -13.99 4.62
CA CYS A 16 -3.05 -14.62 4.78
C CYS A 16 -1.97 -13.81 4.06
N THR A 17 -1.60 -12.66 4.62
CA THR A 17 -0.36 -11.98 4.24
C THR A 17 0.77 -12.60 5.04
N GLU A 18 1.63 -13.38 4.39
CA GLU A 18 2.87 -13.86 4.99
C GLU A 18 3.67 -12.63 5.45
N SER A 19 3.64 -12.36 6.75
CA SER A 19 4.49 -11.34 7.38
C SER A 19 5.91 -11.89 7.41
N LYS A 20 6.56 -11.97 6.24
CA LYS A 20 8.02 -11.85 6.22
C LYS A 20 8.30 -10.52 6.93
N GLY A 21 9.17 -10.54 7.94
CA GLY A 21 9.51 -9.39 8.79
C GLY A 21 10.06 -8.21 7.98
N PRO A 22 11.01 -7.41 8.47
CA PRO A 22 11.73 -6.47 7.61
C PRO A 22 12.63 -7.23 6.63
N SER A 23 12.03 -7.96 5.67
CA SER A 23 12.72 -8.56 4.55
C SER A 23 13.09 -7.43 3.62
N LEU A 24 14.40 -7.20 3.47
CA LEU A 24 14.94 -6.32 2.44
C LEU A 24 14.52 -6.88 1.08
N LEU A 25 13.49 -6.28 0.48
CA LEU A 25 13.01 -6.63 -0.85
C LEU A 25 13.96 -6.00 -1.88
N VAL A 26 14.91 -6.80 -2.35
CA VAL A 26 15.78 -6.44 -3.47
C VAL A 26 15.07 -6.82 -4.77
N VAL A 27 14.61 -5.82 -5.50
CA VAL A 27 13.96 -6.00 -6.81
C VAL A 27 14.90 -5.63 -7.94
N LYS A 28 14.83 -6.39 -9.04
CA LYS A 28 15.62 -6.05 -10.23
C LYS A 28 14.97 -4.86 -10.96
N PRO A 29 15.78 -3.98 -11.57
CA PRO A 29 15.25 -2.88 -12.37
C PRO A 29 14.39 -3.42 -13.52
N GLY A 30 13.21 -2.84 -13.69
CA GLY A 30 12.22 -3.27 -14.70
C GLY A 30 11.22 -4.32 -14.23
N GLU A 31 11.37 -4.90 -13.04
CA GLU A 31 10.33 -5.75 -12.43
C GLU A 31 9.25 -4.92 -11.73
N SER A 32 8.02 -5.43 -11.74
CA SER A 32 6.90 -4.90 -10.96
C SER A 32 7.02 -5.35 -9.51
N LEU A 33 6.88 -4.43 -8.55
CA LEU A 33 6.92 -4.72 -7.12
C LEU A 33 5.57 -4.38 -6.49
N SER A 34 4.98 -5.33 -5.78
CA SER A 34 3.82 -5.07 -4.92
C SER A 34 4.28 -4.97 -3.47
N ILE A 35 4.02 -3.83 -2.82
CA ILE A 35 4.24 -3.66 -1.38
C ILE A 35 2.89 -3.51 -0.71
N THR A 36 2.63 -4.33 0.32
CA THR A 36 1.39 -4.25 1.11
C THR A 36 1.69 -3.73 2.50
N CYS A 37 1.01 -2.65 2.89
CA CYS A 37 1.05 -2.04 4.20
C CYS A 37 -0.15 -2.54 5.00
N LYS A 38 0.06 -3.46 5.94
CA LYS A 38 -0.96 -3.83 6.93
C LYS A 38 -0.91 -2.83 8.07
N VAL A 39 -2.03 -2.16 8.35
CA VAL A 39 -2.06 -1.11 9.37
C VAL A 39 -2.62 -1.66 10.68
N SER A 40 -2.23 -1.04 11.78
CA SER A 40 -2.69 -1.39 13.12
C SER A 40 -2.96 -0.12 13.91
N GLY A 41 -3.98 -0.12 14.78
CA GLY A 41 -4.39 1.04 15.56
C GLY A 41 -5.29 2.05 14.83
N TYR A 42 -5.75 1.73 13.61
CA TYR A 42 -6.87 2.37 12.91
C TYR A 42 -7.37 1.46 11.79
N SER A 43 -8.53 1.77 11.23
CA SER A 43 -9.07 1.11 10.04
C SER A 43 -8.83 1.97 8.80
N VAL A 44 -8.33 1.38 7.72
CA VAL A 44 -8.14 2.05 6.42
C VAL A 44 -9.46 2.47 5.74
N SER A 45 -10.58 2.07 6.31
CA SER A 45 -11.93 2.34 5.79
C SER A 45 -12.86 2.99 6.79
N ASP A 46 -12.34 3.37 7.95
CA ASP A 46 -13.12 4.09 8.94
C ASP A 46 -13.13 5.58 8.62
N SER A 47 -14.26 6.04 8.09
CA SER A 47 -14.48 7.44 7.73
C SER A 47 -14.90 8.34 8.87
N SER A 48 -15.03 7.79 10.09
CA SER A 48 -15.40 8.58 11.26
C SER A 48 -14.27 9.46 11.80
N ILE A 49 -13.01 9.04 11.60
CA ILE A 49 -11.83 9.77 12.08
C ILE A 49 -10.98 10.32 10.93
N SER A 50 -11.21 9.94 9.67
CA SER A 50 -10.54 10.46 8.47
C SER A 50 -9.00 10.29 8.39
N PHE A 51 -8.47 9.06 8.46
CA PHE A 51 -7.01 8.83 8.34
C PHE A 51 -6.56 8.55 6.90
N ALA A 52 -5.31 8.93 6.58
CA ALA A 52 -4.65 8.51 5.35
C ALA A 52 -3.52 7.50 5.61
N THR A 53 -3.37 6.55 4.67
CA THR A 53 -2.22 5.65 4.62
C THR A 53 -1.32 6.04 3.45
N GLY A 54 -0.09 6.43 3.77
CA GLY A 54 0.89 6.93 2.83
C GLY A 54 2.04 5.98 2.56
N ARG A 55 2.71 6.18 1.42
CA ARG A 55 4.00 5.60 1.10
C ARG A 55 5.02 6.71 0.92
N VAL A 56 6.17 6.54 1.54
CA VAL A 56 7.32 7.44 1.41
C VAL A 56 8.56 6.64 1.00
N ARG A 57 9.53 7.30 0.38
CA ARG A 57 10.85 6.71 0.13
C ARG A 57 11.95 7.50 0.80
N LYS A 58 13.02 6.81 1.16
CA LYS A 58 14.26 7.39 1.65
C LYS A 58 15.41 6.90 0.78
N PRO A 59 15.87 7.70 -0.20
CA PRO A 59 17.09 7.40 -0.93
C PRO A 59 18.32 7.49 -0.01
N ALA A 60 19.38 6.74 -0.32
CA ALA A 60 20.62 6.79 0.45
C ALA A 60 21.19 8.22 0.47
N GLY A 61 21.46 8.76 1.66
CA GLY A 61 22.01 10.11 1.84
C GLY A 61 21.04 11.27 1.57
N LYS A 62 19.76 11.01 1.32
CA LYS A 62 18.74 12.05 1.10
C LYS A 62 17.66 12.05 2.19
N ALA A 63 16.90 13.15 2.23
CA ALA A 63 15.71 13.26 3.07
C ALA A 63 14.62 12.27 2.62
N ILE A 64 13.64 12.04 3.49
CA ILE A 64 12.44 11.27 3.14
C ILE A 64 11.60 12.08 2.15
N GLU A 65 11.18 11.44 1.07
CA GLU A 65 10.33 12.00 0.04
C GLU A 65 8.94 11.34 0.10
N TRP A 66 7.89 12.15 0.11
CA TRP A 66 6.53 11.66 0.02
C TRP A 66 6.24 11.17 -1.39
N ILE A 67 5.53 10.04 -1.54
CA ILE A 67 5.18 9.48 -2.86
C ILE A 67 3.68 9.57 -3.10
N SER A 68 2.91 9.03 -2.17
CA SER A 68 1.46 8.93 -2.32
C SER A 68 0.79 8.70 -0.97
N HIS A 69 -0.51 8.97 -0.92
CA HIS A 69 -1.37 8.52 0.17
C HIS A 69 -2.77 8.24 -0.35
N ILE A 70 -3.49 7.40 0.38
CA ILE A 70 -4.91 7.13 0.18
C ILE A 70 -5.65 7.43 1.48
N TRP A 71 -6.71 8.22 1.38
CA TRP A 71 -7.63 8.50 2.47
C TRP A 71 -8.63 7.36 2.65
N ASP A 72 -9.31 7.35 3.80
CA ASP A 72 -10.36 6.39 4.12
C ASP A 72 -11.55 6.45 3.16
N ASP A 73 -11.86 7.63 2.61
CA ASP A 73 -12.90 7.82 1.60
C ASP A 73 -12.49 7.30 0.20
N GLY A 74 -11.20 7.02 0.03
CA GLY A 74 -10.63 6.50 -1.21
C GLY A 74 -9.98 7.56 -2.09
N ASP A 75 -9.97 8.84 -1.70
CA ASP A 75 -9.18 9.86 -2.38
C ASP A 75 -7.69 9.51 -2.35
N ILE A 76 -7.04 9.65 -3.51
CA ILE A 76 -5.65 9.26 -3.71
C ILE A 76 -4.85 10.45 -4.18
N TYR A 77 -3.84 10.81 -3.39
CA TYR A 77 -2.79 11.72 -3.81
C TYR A 77 -1.56 10.96 -4.30
N LYS A 78 -0.95 11.44 -5.38
CA LYS A 78 0.34 10.97 -5.90
C LYS A 78 1.19 12.15 -6.33
N THR A 79 2.49 12.12 -6.04
CA THR A 79 3.45 13.11 -6.54
C THR A 79 3.66 12.95 -8.05
N ASP A 80 3.80 14.05 -8.79
CA ASP A 80 3.93 14.04 -10.26
C ASP A 80 5.03 13.13 -10.79
N SER A 81 6.18 13.07 -10.12
CA SER A 81 7.32 12.23 -10.51
C SER A 81 7.00 10.74 -10.57
N LEU A 82 5.97 10.29 -9.84
CA LEU A 82 5.64 8.89 -9.62
C LEU A 82 4.16 8.55 -9.92
N LYS A 83 3.41 9.54 -10.42
CA LYS A 83 1.95 9.47 -10.62
C LYS A 83 1.52 8.31 -11.52
N ASN A 84 2.34 7.98 -12.52
CA ASN A 84 2.08 6.91 -13.49
C ASN A 84 2.83 5.60 -13.19
N MET A 85 3.61 5.53 -12.11
CA MET A 85 4.47 4.38 -11.82
C MET A 85 3.83 3.38 -10.84
N PHE A 86 2.77 3.78 -10.12
CA PHE A 86 2.15 2.96 -9.08
C PHE A 86 0.63 2.92 -9.20
N SER A 87 0.07 1.73 -9.04
CA SER A 87 -1.32 1.49 -8.70
C SER A 87 -1.46 1.34 -7.19
N ILE A 88 -2.53 1.90 -6.63
CA ILE A 88 -2.83 1.84 -5.20
C ILE A 88 -4.17 1.14 -5.04
N SER A 89 -4.22 0.18 -4.14
CA SER A 89 -5.41 -0.61 -3.86
C SER A 89 -5.56 -0.73 -2.36
N ARG A 90 -6.78 -0.68 -1.87
CA ARG A 90 -7.09 -0.77 -0.45
C ARG A 90 -7.97 -1.99 -0.21
N ASP A 91 -7.62 -2.75 0.81
CA ASP A 91 -8.39 -3.89 1.26
C ASP A 91 -8.87 -3.65 2.69
N ALA A 92 -10.17 -3.39 2.82
CA ALA A 92 -10.82 -3.11 4.09
C ALA A 92 -10.87 -4.36 4.99
N SER A 93 -11.07 -5.54 4.39
CA SER A 93 -11.19 -6.82 5.09
C SER A 93 -9.90 -7.18 5.84
N CYS A 94 -8.75 -6.90 5.23
CA CYS A 94 -7.42 -7.17 5.76
C CYS A 94 -6.76 -5.96 6.41
N ASN A 95 -7.48 -4.84 6.46
CA ASN A 95 -7.01 -3.56 6.97
C ASN A 95 -5.64 -3.18 6.39
N SER A 96 -5.55 -3.16 5.05
CA SER A 96 -4.28 -3.01 4.36
C SER A 96 -4.37 -2.16 3.10
N VAL A 97 -3.24 -1.56 2.72
CA VAL A 97 -3.07 -0.80 1.47
C VAL A 97 -1.91 -1.37 0.67
N SER A 98 -2.18 -1.71 -0.58
CA SER A 98 -1.22 -2.28 -1.51
C SER A 98 -0.80 -1.25 -2.55
N PHE A 99 0.51 -1.14 -2.76
CA PHE A 99 1.14 -0.25 -3.74
C PHE A 99 1.89 -1.11 -4.76
N LYS A 100 1.32 -1.26 -5.96
CA LYS A 100 1.88 -2.05 -7.05
C LYS A 100 2.59 -1.14 -8.05
N SER A 101 3.91 -1.28 -8.20
CA SER A 101 4.67 -0.59 -9.23
C SER A 101 4.61 -1.32 -10.56
N GLN A 102 4.56 -0.58 -11.67
CA GLN A 102 4.52 -1.16 -13.03
C GLN A 102 5.93 -1.35 -13.63
N SER A 103 6.87 -0.45 -13.37
CA SER A 103 8.30 -0.68 -13.61
C SER A 103 9.14 0.20 -12.68
N LEU A 104 9.90 -0.42 -11.78
CA LEU A 104 10.90 0.31 -10.99
C LEU A 104 12.18 0.36 -11.82
N GLN A 105 12.27 1.30 -12.78
CA GLN A 105 13.48 1.39 -13.59
C GLN A 105 14.66 2.09 -12.89
N GLN A 106 14.47 2.76 -11.73
CA GLN A 106 15.50 3.73 -11.32
C GLN A 106 15.64 4.16 -9.85
N ASP A 107 15.12 3.43 -8.86
CA ASP A 107 15.25 3.88 -7.46
C ASP A 107 15.76 2.80 -6.50
N THR A 108 17.02 2.94 -6.09
CA THR A 108 17.56 2.29 -4.88
C THR A 108 17.21 3.16 -3.68
N ALA A 109 16.05 2.91 -3.08
CA ALA A 109 15.58 3.61 -1.90
C ALA A 109 14.89 2.64 -0.94
N VAL A 110 14.84 3.00 0.35
CA VAL A 110 14.02 2.29 1.32
C VAL A 110 12.63 2.88 1.31
N TYR A 111 11.60 2.05 1.21
CA TYR A 111 10.20 2.48 1.22
C TYR A 111 9.56 2.22 2.57
N TYR A 112 8.75 3.18 3.05
CA TYR A 112 8.04 3.07 4.32
C TYR A 112 6.56 3.34 4.13
N CYS A 113 5.74 2.63 4.91
CA CYS A 113 4.34 2.93 5.09
C CYS A 113 4.22 3.94 6.24
N VAL A 114 3.42 4.99 6.05
CA VAL A 114 3.20 6.02 7.07
C VAL A 114 1.70 6.25 7.27
N ARG A 115 1.31 6.58 8.50
CA ARG A 115 -0.03 7.06 8.81
C ARG A 115 -0.02 8.58 8.79
N TYR A 116 -0.93 9.18 8.05
CA TYR A 116 -1.16 10.61 8.09
C TYR A 116 -2.34 10.90 9.03
N PRO A 117 -2.20 11.88 9.95
CA PRO A 117 -3.28 12.24 10.87
C PRO A 117 -4.48 12.81 10.11
N PRO A 118 -5.64 12.90 10.77
CA PRO A 118 -6.84 13.30 10.09
C PRO A 118 -6.90 14.78 9.80
N GLN A 119 -7.67 15.12 8.75
CA GLN A 119 -7.89 16.51 8.31
C GLN A 119 -8.81 17.26 9.28
#